data_AF-A0A6D1SK21-F1
#
_entry.id   AF-A0A6D1SK21-F1
#
_cell.length_a   1.000
_cell.length_b   1.000
_cell.length_c   1.000
_cell.angle_alpha   90.00
_cell.angle_beta   90.00
_cell.angle_gamma   90.00
#
_symmetry.space_group_name_H-M   'P 1'
#
loop_
_entity.id
_entity.type
_entity.pdbx_description
1 polymer ?
#
loop_
_entity_poly.entity_id
_entity_poly.type
_entity_poly.pdbx_seq_one_letter_code
_entity_poly.pdbx_strand_id
1 'polypeptide(L)' 'MIDPNRSYEQESVERALTCANCGQKLHVLEVHVCEASCSELMSDPNGDMSNEDIQEQ' A
#
# COMPACT_ATOMS: atom_id res chain seq x y z
N MET A 1 8.93 -22.78 -27.01
CA MET A 1 9.07 -23.18 -25.60
C MET A 1 9.35 -21.90 -24.84
N ILE A 2 8.43 -21.45 -23.99
CA ILE A 2 8.63 -20.21 -23.22
C ILE A 2 9.65 -20.53 -22.13
N ASP A 3 10.71 -19.73 -22.04
CA ASP A 3 11.69 -19.85 -20.97
C ASP A 3 10.98 -19.66 -19.61
N PRO A 4 10.98 -20.66 -18.72
CA PRO A 4 10.33 -20.56 -17.42
C PRO A 4 10.85 -19.40 -16.57
N ASN A 5 12.13 -19.02 -16.68
CA ASN A 5 12.68 -17.85 -15.97
C ASN A 5 12.03 -16.56 -16.46
N ARG A 6 11.83 -16.43 -17.78
CA ARG A 6 11.21 -15.24 -18.35
C ARG A 6 9.76 -15.06 -17.89
N SER A 7 9.01 -16.16 -17.71
CA SER A 7 7.65 -16.10 -17.16
C SER A 7 7.64 -15.64 -15.71
N TYR A 8 8.54 -16.21 -14.90
CA TYR A 8 8.66 -15.85 -13.48
C TYR A 8 9.05 -14.38 -13.29
N GLU A 9 10.03 -13.89 -14.06
CA GLU A 9 10.45 -12.49 -14.03
C GLU A 9 9.29 -11.55 -14.34
N GLN A 10 8.50 -11.85 -15.38
CA GLN A 10 7.34 -11.04 -15.75
C GLN A 10 6.28 -11.01 -14.66
N GLU A 11 5.94 -12.17 -14.09
CA GLU A 11 4.99 -12.24 -12.97
C GLU A 11 5.51 -11.53 -11.72
N SER A 12 6.82 -11.61 -11.46
CA SER A 12 7.44 -10.93 -10.32
C SER A 12 7.37 -9.41 -10.47
N VAL A 13 7.68 -8.89 -11.67
CA VAL A 13 7.56 -7.46 -11.99
C VAL A 13 6.10 -7.01 -11.87
N GLU A 14 5.15 -7.79 -12.38
CA GLU A 14 3.73 -7.45 -12.30
C GLU A 14 3.24 -7.38 -10.85
N ARG A 15 3.66 -8.32 -10.00
CA ARG A 15 3.36 -8.31 -8.56
C ARG A 15 4.01 -7.13 -7.84
N ALA A 16 5.24 -6.76 -8.20
CA ALA A 16 5.93 -5.62 -7.60
C ALA A 16 5.29 -4.27 -7.97
N LEU A 17 4.64 -4.21 -9.13
CA LEU A 17 3.94 -3.03 -9.63
C LEU A 17 2.45 -3.01 -9.26
N THR A 18 2.01 -3.84 -8.33
CA THR A 18 0.62 -3.83 -7.84
C THR A 18 0.56 -3.68 -6.33
N CYS A 19 -0.41 -2.90 -5.87
CA CYS A 19 -0.70 -2.73 -4.45
C CYS A 19 -1.10 -4.08 -3.87
N ALA A 20 -0.40 -4.53 -2.83
CA ALA A 20 -0.68 -5.79 -2.15
C ALA A 20 -2.07 -5.80 -1.49
N ASN A 21 -2.63 -4.64 -1.17
CA ASN A 21 -3.90 -4.52 -0.46
C ASN A 21 -5.12 -4.52 -1.39
N CYS A 22 -5.05 -3.81 -2.51
CA CYS A 22 -6.21 -3.63 -3.40
C CYS A 22 -5.97 -4.00 -4.87
N GLY A 23 -4.75 -4.44 -5.22
CA GLY A 23 -4.40 -4.88 -6.57
C GLY A 23 -4.28 -3.76 -7.61
N GLN A 24 -4.37 -2.48 -7.22
CA GLN A 24 -4.19 -1.38 -8.16
C GLN A 24 -2.74 -1.30 -8.66
N LYS A 25 -2.54 -0.90 -9.92
CA LYS A 25 -1.20 -0.68 -10.46
C LYS A 25 -0.55 0.53 -9.77
N LEU A 26 0.66 0.30 -9.28
CA LEU A 26 1.48 1.30 -8.61
C LEU A 26 2.31 2.09 -9.63
N HIS A 27 2.59 3.34 -9.26
CA HIS A 27 3.65 4.10 -9.91
C HIS A 27 5.01 3.44 -9.61
N VAL A 28 5.98 3.59 -10.52
CA VAL A 28 7.32 2.94 -10.38
C VAL A 28 8.09 3.35 -9.11
N LEU A 29 7.69 4.43 -8.46
CA LEU A 29 8.27 4.92 -7.21
C LEU A 29 7.52 4.46 -5.96
N GLU A 30 6.29 3.96 -6.11
CA GLU A 30 5.51 3.43 -4.99
C GLU A 30 5.93 1.98 -4.71
N VAL A 31 6.01 1.63 -3.43
CA VAL A 31 6.47 0.30 -3.01
C VAL A 31 5.38 -0.38 -2.22
N HIS A 32 4.96 -1.56 -2.67
CA HIS A 32 4.11 -2.53 -1.97
C HIS A 32 2.65 -2.11 -1.73
N VAL A 33 2.36 -0.86 -1.38
CA VAL A 33 1.02 -0.34 -1.08
C VAL A 33 0.84 1.02 -1.73
N CYS A 34 -0.34 1.27 -2.30
CA CYS A 34 -0.70 2.56 -2.88
C CYS A 34 -0.94 3.62 -1.80
N GLU A 35 -0.90 4.89 -2.19
CA GLU A 35 -1.18 6.02 -1.29
C GLU A 35 -2.50 5.87 -0.50
N ALA A 36 -3.59 5.49 -1.17
CA ALA A 36 -4.90 5.36 -0.52
C ALA A 36 -4.92 4.32 0.61
N SER A 37 -4.42 3.10 0.34
CA SER A 37 -4.36 2.05 1.37
C SER A 37 -3.29 2.33 2.42
N CYS A 38 -2.20 3.02 2.05
CA CYS A 38 -1.19 3.46 3.01
C CYS A 38 -1.78 4.47 3.99
N SER A 39 -2.55 5.45 3.48
CA SER A 39 -3.24 6.43 4.32
C SER A 39 -4.15 5.73 5.32
N GLU A 40 -4.98 4.78 4.88
CA GLU A 40 -5.88 4.04 5.78
C GLU A 40 -5.12 3.22 6.84
N LEU A 41 -4.06 2.51 6.45
CA LEU A 41 -3.26 1.68 7.35
C LEU A 41 -2.47 2.49 8.38
N MET A 42 -2.06 3.70 8.01
CA MET A 42 -1.27 4.61 8.83
C MET A 42 -2.11 5.64 9.58
N SER A 43 -3.44 5.64 9.37
CA SER A 43 -4.36 6.50 10.11
C SER A 43 -4.26 6.24 11.61
N ASP A 44 -4.02 7.28 12.39
CA ASP A 44 -4.18 7.20 13.84
C ASP A 44 -5.67 7.03 14.17
N PRO A 45 -6.09 5.93 14.81
CA PRO A 45 -7.48 5.73 15.21
C PRO A 45 -8.02 6.83 16.13
N ASN A 46 -7.13 7.57 16.80
CA ASN A 46 -7.46 8.68 17.67
C ASN A 46 -7.15 10.04 17.03
N GLY A 47 -6.84 10.09 15.73
CA GLY A 47 -6.43 11.31 15.03
C GLY A 47 -7.49 12.43 15.03
N ASP A 48 -8.76 12.07 15.22
CA ASP A 48 -9.87 13.03 15.35
C ASP A 48 -9.97 13.64 16.77
N MET A 49 -9.26 13.10 17.77
CA MET A 49 -9.28 13.63 19.13
C MET A 49 -8.38 14.87 19.20
N SER A 50 -9.00 16.04 19.30
CA SER A 50 -8.28 17.29 19.50
C SER A 50 -7.87 17.44 20.97
N ASN A 51 -6.88 18.28 21.25
CA ASN A 51 -6.48 18.58 22.63
C ASN A 51 -7.62 19.26 23.44
N GLU A 52 -8.64 19.78 22.77
CA GLU A 52 -9.85 20.38 23.36
C GLU A 52 -10.84 19.32 23.88
N ASP A 53 -10.76 18.08 23.35
CA ASP A 53 -11.60 16.95 23.76
C ASP A 53 -11.07 16.25 25.02
N ILE A 54 -9.84 16.54 25.45
CA ILE A 54 -9.24 16.01 26.67
C ILE A 54 -9.82 16.78 27.86
N GLN A 55 -10.95 16.30 28.39
CA GLN A 55 -11.47 16.78 29.66
C GLN A 55 -10.54 16.34 30.80
N GLU A 56 -9.72 17.25 31.31
CA GLU A 56 -9.01 17.06 32.58
C GLU A 56 -10.05 16.88 33.70
N GLN A 57 -10.11 15.67 34.27
CA GLN A 57 -10.87 15.36 35.49
C GLN A 57 -10.01 15.58 36.73
#